data_AF-A0A7C0U445-F1
#
_entry.id   AF-A0A7C0U445-F1
#
_cell.length_a   1.000
_cell.length_b   1.000
_cell.length_c   1.000
_cell.angle_alpha   90.00
_cell.angle_beta   90.00
_cell.angle_gamma   90.00
#
_symmetry.space_group_name_H-M   'P 1'
#
loop_
_entity.id
_entity.type
_entity.pdbx_description
1 polymer ?
#
loop_
_entity_poly.entity_id
_entity_poly.type
_entity_poly.pdbx_seq_one_letter_code
_entity_poly.pdbx_strand_id
1 'polypeptide(L)'
;MSLLGNKIVYAVEEAAETVAPAAEKTLGISPIAFFFLFLIACILIGIVAVLAGVGGGVVFTPIMMGFTPIDSFVIRATGLFVAMAGALVAAKPFLRKGIANIRILFYGAVPYAVCAVIGALLAGYVKATMGIKGEALVRGGLGIIVIGISMLFIFAGKKIEYPEVGEVDSFTERLGLAMAYWEDSLGRVVNYQVKNAHIAAILFCGVGL
;
A
#
# COMPACT_ATOMS: atom_id res chain seq x y z
N MET A 1 -6.99 5.54 30.15
CA MET A 1 -6.34 4.83 29.02
C MET A 1 -6.66 3.33 28.96
N SER A 2 -7.76 2.85 29.59
CA SER A 2 -8.16 1.42 29.62
C SER A 2 -9.43 1.12 28.81
N LEU A 3 -10.27 2.14 28.52
CA LEU A 3 -11.56 1.96 27.84
C LEU A 3 -11.46 1.78 26.31
N LEU A 4 -10.39 2.31 25.68
CA LEU A 4 -10.14 2.16 24.24
C LEU A 4 -9.62 0.76 23.89
N GLY A 5 -8.76 0.18 24.74
CA GLY A 5 -8.25 -1.18 24.56
C GLY A 5 -9.38 -2.22 24.63
N ASN A 6 -10.28 -2.08 25.61
CA ASN A 6 -11.44 -2.98 25.72
C ASN A 6 -12.37 -2.89 24.50
N LYS A 7 -12.69 -1.69 24.00
CA LYS A 7 -13.54 -1.55 22.80
C LYS A 7 -12.94 -2.18 21.54
N ILE A 8 -11.62 -2.12 21.38
CA ILE A 8 -10.94 -2.75 20.24
C ILE A 8 -10.96 -4.27 20.39
N VAL A 9 -10.73 -4.79 21.60
CA VAL A 9 -10.80 -6.24 21.87
C VAL A 9 -12.22 -6.77 21.64
N TYR A 10 -13.25 -6.09 22.15
CA TYR A 10 -14.65 -6.48 21.91
C TYR A 10 -15.04 -6.41 20.42
N ALA A 11 -14.56 -5.40 19.69
CA ALA A 11 -14.82 -5.30 18.25
C ALA A 11 -14.11 -6.39 17.42
N VAL A 12 -12.93 -6.83 17.86
CA VAL A 12 -12.20 -7.97 17.24
C VAL A 12 -12.90 -9.29 17.58
N GLU A 13 -13.41 -9.44 18.79
CA GLU A 13 -14.13 -10.64 19.24
C GLU A 13 -15.48 -10.79 18.52
N GLU A 14 -16.24 -9.69 18.36
CA GLU A 14 -17.50 -9.64 17.59
C GLU A 14 -17.27 -9.88 16.09
N ALA A 15 -16.14 -9.41 15.54
CA ALA A 15 -15.72 -9.74 14.18
C ALA A 15 -15.35 -11.23 14.02
N ALA A 16 -14.71 -11.85 15.02
CA ALA A 16 -14.43 -13.28 15.00
C ALA A 16 -15.73 -14.12 15.13
N GLU A 17 -16.67 -13.66 15.94
CA GLU A 17 -17.95 -14.32 16.21
C GLU A 17 -18.95 -14.21 15.04
N THR A 18 -18.80 -13.20 14.16
CA THR A 18 -19.58 -13.08 12.91
C THR A 18 -18.98 -13.87 11.75
N VAL A 19 -17.66 -14.10 11.75
CA VAL A 19 -16.95 -14.86 10.71
C VAL A 19 -17.11 -16.38 10.89
N ALA A 20 -17.14 -16.87 12.13
CA ALA A 20 -17.32 -18.30 12.43
C ALA A 20 -18.65 -18.92 11.91
N PRO A 21 -19.83 -18.32 12.13
CA PRO A 21 -21.10 -18.86 11.64
C PRO A 21 -21.33 -18.59 10.15
N ALA A 22 -20.67 -17.58 9.56
CA ALA A 22 -20.76 -17.31 8.11
C ALA A 22 -20.00 -18.35 7.27
N ALA A 23 -18.85 -18.84 7.76
CA ALA A 23 -18.08 -19.90 7.10
C ALA A 23 -18.84 -21.25 7.11
N GLU A 24 -19.46 -21.61 8.24
CA GLU A 24 -20.22 -22.85 8.39
C GLU A 24 -21.49 -22.86 7.52
N LYS A 25 -22.19 -21.72 7.43
CA LYS A 25 -23.47 -21.60 6.71
C LYS A 25 -23.33 -21.45 5.18
N THR A 26 -22.14 -21.09 4.67
CA THR A 26 -21.93 -20.81 3.23
C THR A 26 -21.00 -21.80 2.52
N LEU A 27 -20.01 -22.39 3.21
CA LEU A 27 -19.03 -23.29 2.59
C LEU A 27 -19.19 -24.76 3.00
N GLY A 28 -19.95 -25.07 4.06
CA GLY A 28 -20.08 -26.44 4.58
C GLY A 28 -18.75 -27.04 5.10
N ILE A 29 -17.75 -26.18 5.33
CA ILE A 29 -16.41 -26.55 5.79
C ILE A 29 -16.33 -26.25 7.30
N SER A 30 -15.75 -27.17 8.06
CA SER A 30 -15.48 -26.98 9.50
C SER A 30 -14.68 -25.67 9.73
N PRO A 31 -14.99 -24.88 10.78
CA PRO A 31 -14.25 -23.66 11.10
C PRO A 31 -12.72 -23.83 11.18
N ILE A 32 -12.27 -25.00 11.64
CA ILE A 32 -10.84 -25.37 11.68
C ILE A 32 -10.26 -25.57 10.27
N ALA A 33 -10.98 -26.27 9.39
CA ALA A 33 -10.54 -26.48 8.02
C ALA A 33 -10.53 -25.18 7.22
N PHE A 34 -11.50 -24.28 7.46
CA PHE A 34 -11.50 -22.93 6.91
C PHE A 34 -10.27 -22.13 7.36
N PHE A 35 -9.92 -22.19 8.65
CA PHE A 35 -8.72 -21.51 9.18
C PHE A 35 -7.43 -21.97 8.49
N PHE A 36 -7.20 -23.27 8.37
CA PHE A 36 -5.99 -23.79 7.73
C PHE A 36 -5.92 -23.48 6.23
N LEU A 37 -7.06 -23.57 5.52
CA LEU A 37 -7.12 -23.20 4.10
C LEU A 37 -6.84 -21.71 3.90
N PHE A 38 -7.42 -20.87 4.74
CA PHE A 38 -7.19 -19.43 4.74
C PHE A 38 -5.74 -19.07 5.08
N LEU A 39 -5.13 -19.78 6.04
CA LEU A 39 -3.73 -19.62 6.41
C LEU A 39 -2.80 -19.90 5.22
N ILE A 40 -3.01 -21.03 4.53
CA ILE A 40 -2.21 -21.40 3.36
C ILE A 40 -2.41 -20.38 2.23
N ALA A 41 -3.65 -19.96 1.98
CA ALA A 41 -3.96 -18.95 0.97
C ALA A 41 -3.24 -17.61 1.29
N CYS A 42 -3.26 -17.17 2.54
CA CYS A 42 -2.58 -15.94 2.96
C CYS A 42 -1.05 -16.03 2.83
N ILE A 43 -0.45 -17.20 3.12
CA ILE A 43 0.98 -17.43 2.93
C ILE A 43 1.35 -17.31 1.44
N LEU A 44 0.59 -17.96 0.56
CA LEU A 44 0.82 -17.89 -0.89
C LEU A 44 0.67 -16.45 -1.42
N ILE A 45 -0.38 -15.75 -1.00
CA ILE A 45 -0.60 -14.34 -1.34
C ILE A 45 0.56 -13.48 -0.83
N GLY A 46 1.04 -13.73 0.39
CA GLY A 46 2.18 -13.02 0.97
C GLY A 46 3.44 -13.17 0.14
N ILE A 47 3.76 -14.39 -0.31
CA ILE A 47 4.91 -14.65 -1.19
C ILE A 47 4.79 -13.87 -2.50
N VAL A 48 3.64 -13.99 -3.18
CA VAL A 48 3.40 -13.30 -4.46
C VAL A 48 3.47 -11.78 -4.29
N ALA A 49 2.88 -11.25 -3.22
CA ALA A 49 2.85 -9.81 -2.97
C ALA A 49 4.24 -9.22 -2.67
N VAL A 50 5.10 -9.97 -1.97
CA VAL A 50 6.49 -9.54 -1.71
C VAL A 50 7.30 -9.55 -3.01
N LEU A 51 7.13 -10.56 -3.86
CA LEU A 51 7.78 -10.61 -5.17
C LEU A 51 7.31 -9.48 -6.10
N ALA A 52 6.03 -9.11 -6.02
CA ALA A 52 5.47 -8.00 -6.80
C ALA A 52 5.89 -6.62 -6.27
N GLY A 53 6.28 -6.49 -5.00
CA GLY A 53 6.68 -5.21 -4.39
C GLY A 53 5.54 -4.21 -4.15
N VAL A 54 4.27 -4.61 -4.31
CA VAL A 54 3.08 -3.72 -4.23
C VAL A 54 2.49 -3.62 -2.81
N GLY A 55 2.89 -4.52 -1.90
CA GLY A 55 2.35 -4.60 -0.53
C GLY A 55 1.16 -5.56 -0.41
N GLY A 56 1.17 -6.42 0.60
CA GLY A 56 0.24 -7.57 0.74
C GLY A 56 -1.25 -7.23 0.70
N GLY A 57 -1.63 -6.05 1.21
CA GLY A 57 -3.02 -5.61 1.26
C GLY A 57 -3.69 -5.37 -0.09
N VAL A 58 -2.92 -4.94 -1.10
CA VAL A 58 -3.44 -4.67 -2.46
C VAL A 58 -3.87 -5.95 -3.15
N VAL A 59 -3.19 -7.06 -2.87
CA VAL A 59 -3.52 -8.39 -3.40
C VAL A 59 -4.57 -9.10 -2.52
N PHE A 60 -4.44 -8.99 -1.19
CA PHE A 60 -5.35 -9.63 -0.24
C PHE A 60 -6.81 -9.13 -0.36
N THR A 61 -7.00 -7.81 -0.41
CA THR A 61 -8.33 -7.17 -0.37
C THR A 61 -9.27 -7.63 -1.51
N PRO A 62 -8.88 -7.58 -2.80
CA PRO A 62 -9.75 -8.02 -3.90
C PRO A 62 -10.02 -9.53 -3.89
N ILE A 63 -9.02 -10.35 -3.53
CA ILE A 63 -9.18 -11.81 -3.45
C ILE A 63 -10.21 -12.15 -2.36
N MET A 64 -10.08 -11.58 -1.17
CA MET A 64 -11.01 -11.88 -0.08
C MET A 64 -12.41 -11.34 -0.35
N MET A 65 -12.55 -10.16 -0.95
CA MET A 65 -13.87 -9.66 -1.35
C MET A 65 -14.51 -10.50 -2.47
N GLY A 66 -13.71 -11.15 -3.32
CA GLY A 66 -14.21 -11.98 -4.42
C GLY A 66 -14.63 -13.39 -4.02
N PHE A 67 -13.94 -13.98 -3.04
CA PHE A 67 -14.10 -15.40 -2.68
C PHE A 67 -14.71 -15.65 -1.30
N THR A 68 -14.93 -14.62 -0.48
CA THR A 68 -15.52 -14.77 0.85
C THR A 68 -16.75 -13.88 1.05
N PRO A 69 -17.78 -14.34 1.76
CA PRO A 69 -18.96 -13.54 2.11
C PRO A 69 -18.72 -12.63 3.33
N ILE A 70 -17.46 -12.31 3.65
CA ILE A 70 -17.09 -11.48 4.80
C ILE A 70 -17.37 -10.02 4.47
N ASP A 71 -17.77 -9.25 5.49
CA ASP A 71 -18.04 -7.83 5.33
C ASP A 71 -16.83 -7.07 4.74
N SER A 72 -17.13 -6.16 3.80
CA SER A 72 -16.10 -5.43 3.04
C SER A 72 -15.24 -4.52 3.92
N PHE A 73 -15.77 -4.01 5.04
CA PHE A 73 -14.98 -3.20 5.97
C PHE A 73 -13.93 -4.03 6.69
N VAL A 74 -14.29 -5.23 7.14
CA VAL A 74 -13.35 -6.16 7.81
C VAL A 74 -12.20 -6.55 6.88
N ILE A 75 -12.52 -6.87 5.63
CA ILE A 75 -11.50 -7.25 4.63
C ILE A 75 -10.54 -6.09 4.35
N ARG A 76 -11.06 -4.87 4.15
CA ARG A 76 -10.23 -3.69 3.87
C ARG A 76 -9.35 -3.31 5.06
N ALA A 77 -9.89 -3.35 6.28
CA ALA A 77 -9.12 -3.08 7.50
C ALA A 77 -8.00 -4.10 7.69
N THR A 78 -8.30 -5.38 7.51
CA THR A 78 -7.31 -6.46 7.60
C THR A 78 -6.26 -6.35 6.50
N GLY A 79 -6.67 -6.03 5.27
CA GLY A 79 -5.75 -5.80 4.15
C GLY A 79 -4.78 -4.65 4.42
N LEU A 80 -5.25 -3.53 4.97
CA LEU A 80 -4.38 -2.40 5.34
C LEU A 80 -3.37 -2.82 6.42
N PHE A 81 -3.80 -3.59 7.42
CA PHE A 81 -2.91 -4.11 8.46
C PHE A 81 -1.83 -5.05 7.87
N VAL A 82 -2.23 -5.95 6.97
CA VAL A 82 -1.30 -6.86 6.26
C VAL A 82 -0.29 -6.07 5.41
N ALA A 83 -0.73 -5.02 4.70
CA ALA A 83 0.17 -4.15 3.94
C ALA A 83 1.21 -3.47 4.85
N MET A 84 0.76 -2.92 5.98
CA MET A 84 1.63 -2.24 6.94
C MET A 84 2.66 -3.20 7.57
N ALA A 85 2.22 -4.39 8.00
CA ALA A 85 3.10 -5.42 8.54
C ALA A 85 4.14 -5.87 7.48
N GLY A 86 3.71 -6.10 6.24
CA GLY A 86 4.60 -6.47 5.14
C GLY A 86 5.64 -5.40 4.83
N ALA A 87 5.23 -4.14 4.76
CA ALA A 87 6.13 -3.00 4.54
C ALA A 87 7.17 -2.87 5.66
N LEU A 88 6.77 -3.05 6.92
CA LEU A 88 7.68 -2.99 8.07
C LEU A 88 8.73 -4.12 8.04
N VAL A 89 8.32 -5.34 7.69
CA VAL A 89 9.23 -6.49 7.54
C VAL A 89 10.21 -6.25 6.38
N ALA A 90 9.71 -5.73 5.26
CA ALA A 90 10.52 -5.44 4.07
C ALA A 90 11.53 -4.30 4.29
N ALA A 91 11.24 -3.33 5.17
CA ALA A 91 12.15 -2.20 5.45
C ALA A 91 13.46 -2.62 6.15
N LYS A 92 13.43 -3.66 6.99
CA LYS A 92 14.57 -4.12 7.79
C LYS A 92 15.86 -4.41 6.98
N PRO A 93 15.84 -5.20 5.88
CA PRO A 93 17.04 -5.47 5.09
C PRO A 93 17.63 -4.20 4.46
N PHE A 94 16.81 -3.27 3.98
CA PHE A 94 17.28 -2.01 3.37
C PHE A 94 17.97 -1.09 4.38
N LEU A 95 17.41 -0.98 5.59
CA LEU A 95 18.00 -0.20 6.67
C LEU A 95 19.30 -0.82 7.18
N ARG A 96 19.36 -2.16 7.31
CA ARG A 96 20.57 -2.86 7.78
C ARG A 96 21.75 -2.75 6.82
N LYS A 97 21.49 -2.68 5.52
CA LYS A 97 22.53 -2.52 4.51
C LYS A 97 23.00 -1.06 4.36
N GLY A 98 22.35 -0.10 5.01
CA GLY A 98 22.75 1.33 4.95
C GLY A 98 22.45 2.01 3.60
N ILE A 99 21.59 1.39 2.79
CA ILE A 99 21.35 1.75 1.38
C ILE A 99 20.13 2.66 1.23
N ALA A 100 19.34 2.73 2.29
CA ALA A 100 18.13 3.52 2.36
C ALA A 100 18.48 4.99 2.62
N ASN A 101 18.20 5.86 1.65
CA ASN A 101 18.25 7.29 1.87
C ASN A 101 16.99 7.79 2.58
N ILE A 102 17.14 8.04 3.87
CA ILE A 102 16.09 8.52 4.77
C ILE A 102 15.53 9.88 4.30
N ARG A 103 16.34 10.75 3.68
CA ARG A 103 15.87 12.07 3.20
C ARG A 103 14.87 11.93 2.05
N ILE A 104 15.16 11.07 1.07
CA ILE A 104 14.23 10.77 -0.02
C ILE A 104 12.96 10.11 0.52
N LEU A 105 13.12 9.18 1.48
CA LEU A 105 11.99 8.52 2.12
C LEU A 105 11.03 9.54 2.75
N PHE A 106 11.53 10.47 3.58
CA PHE A 106 10.69 11.51 4.18
C PHE A 106 10.13 12.47 3.13
N TYR A 107 10.91 12.83 2.11
CA TYR A 107 10.46 13.73 1.06
C TYR A 107 9.24 13.21 0.31
N GLY A 108 9.17 11.90 0.03
CA GLY A 108 8.00 11.26 -0.57
C GLY A 108 6.90 10.94 0.44
N ALA A 109 7.25 10.43 1.62
CA ALA A 109 6.28 9.91 2.59
C ALA A 109 5.42 11.00 3.23
N VAL A 110 5.98 12.19 3.51
CA VAL A 110 5.24 13.30 4.16
C VAL A 110 4.10 13.83 3.30
N PRO A 111 4.32 14.30 2.05
CA PRO A 111 3.23 14.80 1.21
C PRO A 111 2.20 13.71 0.91
N TYR A 112 2.66 12.48 0.68
CA TYR A 112 1.78 11.34 0.46
C TYR A 112 0.86 11.08 1.67
N ALA A 113 1.42 11.00 2.88
CA ALA A 113 0.64 10.72 4.08
C ALA A 113 -0.38 11.82 4.40
N VAL A 114 0.00 13.10 4.24
CA VAL A 114 -0.91 14.23 4.47
C VAL A 114 -2.07 14.20 3.48
N CYS A 115 -1.78 14.01 2.19
CA CYS A 115 -2.82 13.91 1.17
C CYS A 115 -3.70 12.67 1.34
N ALA A 116 -3.14 11.53 1.75
CA ALA A 116 -3.89 10.31 2.06
C ALA A 116 -4.91 10.49 3.19
N VAL A 117 -4.53 11.23 4.24
CA VAL A 117 -5.47 11.56 5.33
C VAL A 117 -6.58 12.48 4.82
N ILE A 118 -6.23 13.51 4.03
CA ILE A 118 -7.21 14.42 3.43
C ILE A 118 -8.17 13.69 2.49
N GLY A 119 -7.65 12.81 1.62
CA GLY A 119 -8.41 11.98 0.69
C GLY A 119 -9.37 11.04 1.41
N ALA A 120 -8.92 10.38 2.48
CA ALA A 120 -9.76 9.51 3.31
C ALA A 120 -10.92 10.28 3.99
N LEU A 121 -10.64 11.49 4.50
CA LEU A 121 -11.67 12.36 5.09
C LEU A 121 -12.66 12.85 4.04
N LEU A 122 -12.18 13.25 2.86
CA LEU A 122 -13.02 13.65 1.73
C LEU A 122 -13.91 12.50 1.26
N ALA A 123 -13.38 11.29 1.15
CA ALA A 123 -14.17 10.12 0.79
C ALA A 123 -15.29 9.85 1.81
N GLY A 124 -15.00 10.01 3.11
CA GLY A 124 -16.01 9.92 4.17
C GLY A 124 -17.10 11.00 4.04
N TYR A 125 -16.71 12.24 3.74
CA TYR A 125 -17.63 13.36 3.53
C TYR A 125 -18.52 13.18 2.28
N VAL A 126 -17.94 12.72 1.17
CA VAL A 126 -18.67 12.44 -0.08
C VAL A 126 -19.68 11.30 0.13
N LYS A 127 -19.31 10.26 0.89
CA LYS A 127 -20.23 9.19 1.25
C LYS A 127 -21.41 9.71 2.08
N ALA A 128 -21.16 10.60 3.04
CA ALA A 128 -22.21 11.17 3.89
C ALA A 128 -23.18 12.10 3.13
N THR A 129 -22.70 12.81 2.10
CA THR A 129 -23.48 13.82 1.36
C THR A 129 -24.20 13.26 0.14
N MET A 130 -23.61 12.31 -0.60
CA MET A 130 -24.15 11.79 -1.86
C MET A 130 -24.56 10.30 -1.85
N GLY A 131 -24.44 9.62 -0.70
CA GLY A 131 -24.88 8.24 -0.52
C GLY A 131 -24.34 7.28 -1.60
N ILE A 132 -25.23 6.47 -2.18
CA ILE A 132 -24.90 5.39 -3.13
C ILE A 132 -24.24 5.92 -4.42
N LYS A 133 -24.62 7.11 -4.90
CA LYS A 133 -24.03 7.71 -6.12
C LYS A 133 -22.60 8.21 -5.87
N GLY A 134 -22.34 8.75 -4.68
CA GLY A 134 -21.00 9.19 -4.28
C GLY A 134 -20.02 8.03 -4.15
N GLU A 135 -20.46 6.91 -3.57
CA GLU A 135 -19.62 5.72 -3.44
C GLU A 135 -19.25 5.11 -4.79
N ALA A 136 -20.20 5.06 -5.74
CA ALA A 136 -19.93 4.60 -7.10
C ALA A 136 -18.95 5.52 -7.85
N LEU A 137 -19.06 6.84 -7.67
CA LEU A 137 -18.16 7.81 -8.29
C LEU A 137 -16.71 7.65 -7.78
N VAL A 138 -16.53 7.56 -6.46
CA VAL A 138 -15.20 7.37 -5.85
C VAL A 138 -14.58 6.06 -6.29
N ARG A 139 -15.37 4.97 -6.30
CA ARG A 139 -14.89 3.65 -6.70
C ARG A 139 -14.58 3.58 -8.21
N GLY A 140 -15.37 4.26 -9.03
CA GLY A 140 -15.12 4.41 -10.46
C GLY A 140 -13.87 5.24 -10.76
N GLY A 141 -13.70 6.37 -10.07
CA GLY A 141 -12.51 7.22 -10.17
C GLY A 141 -11.23 6.48 -9.77
N LEU A 142 -11.27 5.72 -8.67
CA LEU A 142 -10.17 4.85 -8.26
C LEU A 142 -9.84 3.82 -9.35
N GLY A 143 -10.84 3.19 -9.95
CA GLY A 143 -10.65 2.25 -11.05
C GLY A 143 -9.99 2.88 -12.28
N ILE A 144 -10.41 4.10 -12.65
CA ILE A 144 -9.81 4.85 -13.76
C ILE A 144 -8.34 5.17 -13.47
N ILE A 145 -8.01 5.60 -12.25
CA ILE A 145 -6.63 5.88 -11.83
C ILE A 145 -5.76 4.62 -11.93
N VAL A 146 -6.24 3.47 -11.42
CA VAL A 146 -5.51 2.19 -11.50
C VAL A 146 -5.25 1.79 -12.95
N ILE A 147 -6.23 1.94 -13.84
CA ILE A 147 -6.08 1.68 -15.27
C ILE A 147 -5.06 2.65 -15.89
N GLY A 148 -5.11 3.93 -15.52
CA GLY A 148 -4.17 4.96 -15.97
C GLY A 148 -2.73 4.65 -15.57
N ILE A 149 -2.50 4.27 -14.32
CA ILE A 149 -1.18 3.84 -13.82
C ILE A 149 -0.71 2.57 -14.54
N SER A 150 -1.60 1.59 -14.73
CA SER A 150 -1.28 0.35 -15.46
C SER A 150 -0.86 0.63 -16.91
N MET A 151 -1.56 1.54 -17.59
CA MET A 151 -1.18 2.00 -18.93
C MET A 151 0.18 2.71 -18.92
N LEU A 152 0.43 3.57 -17.93
CA LEU A 152 1.72 4.26 -17.81
C LEU A 152 2.88 3.27 -17.69
N PHE A 153 2.74 2.18 -16.92
CA PHE A 153 3.77 1.14 -16.85
C PHE A 153 4.03 0.47 -18.20
N ILE A 154 2.98 0.18 -18.97
CA ILE A 154 3.09 -0.45 -20.30
C ILE A 154 3.77 0.49 -21.30
N PHE A 155 3.42 1.78 -21.29
CA PHE A 155 3.91 2.75 -22.28
C PHE A 155 5.25 3.41 -21.89
N ALA A 156 5.52 3.62 -20.60
CA ALA A 156 6.68 4.37 -20.12
C ALA A 156 7.84 3.49 -19.59
N GLY A 157 7.72 2.17 -19.60
CA GLY A 157 8.69 1.22 -19.04
C GLY A 157 10.06 1.11 -19.73
N LYS A 158 10.49 2.09 -20.54
CA LYS A 158 11.78 2.04 -21.24
C LYS A 158 12.85 2.92 -20.56
N LYS A 159 13.92 2.25 -20.09
CA LYS A 159 15.18 2.80 -19.54
C LYS A 159 15.09 3.48 -18.17
N ILE A 160 15.01 2.69 -17.10
CA ILE A 160 15.07 3.16 -15.70
C ILE A 160 16.32 2.63 -14.95
N GLU A 161 17.00 1.61 -15.46
CA GLU A 161 18.06 0.87 -14.74
C GLU A 161 19.27 1.72 -14.32
N TYR A 162 19.76 2.62 -15.19
CA TYR A 162 20.86 3.56 -14.89
C TYR A 162 20.63 4.87 -15.62
N PRO A 163 19.89 5.83 -15.03
CA PRO A 163 19.67 7.12 -15.65
C PRO A 163 20.95 7.96 -15.58
N GLU A 164 21.54 8.28 -16.73
CA GLU A 164 22.58 9.31 -16.83
C GLU A 164 21.90 10.69 -16.78
N VAL A 165 21.89 11.30 -15.59
CA VAL A 165 21.27 12.61 -15.36
C VAL A 165 22.30 13.69 -15.68
N GLY A 166 22.02 14.52 -16.69
CA GLY A 166 22.94 15.59 -17.13
C GLY A 166 22.93 16.84 -16.27
N GLU A 167 21.76 17.27 -15.78
CA GLU A 167 21.61 18.46 -14.92
C GLU A 167 20.55 18.24 -13.84
N VAL A 168 20.88 18.66 -12.61
CA VAL A 168 20.01 18.63 -11.43
C VAL A 168 19.46 20.04 -11.21
N ASP A 169 18.14 20.18 -11.02
CA ASP A 169 17.54 21.49 -10.74
C ASP A 169 18.02 22.04 -9.39
N SER A 170 18.21 23.36 -9.28
CA SER A 170 18.65 24.02 -8.03
C SER A 170 17.74 23.74 -6.83
N PHE A 171 16.45 23.47 -7.05
CA PHE A 171 15.54 23.04 -5.99
C PHE A 171 15.90 21.64 -5.47
N THR A 172 16.19 20.71 -6.37
CA THR A 172 16.55 19.33 -6.03
C THR A 172 17.95 19.24 -5.41
N GLU A 173 18.88 20.07 -5.86
CA GLU A 173 20.23 20.19 -5.30
C GLU A 173 20.20 20.74 -3.86
N ARG A 174 19.36 21.76 -3.60
CA ARG A 174 19.17 22.31 -2.24
C ARG A 174 18.59 21.32 -1.24
N LEU A 175 17.78 20.35 -1.69
CA LEU A 175 17.27 19.30 -0.81
C LEU A 175 18.31 18.20 -0.50
N GLY A 176 19.44 18.15 -1.20
CA GLY A 176 20.51 17.19 -0.94
C GLY A 176 20.02 15.73 -0.94
N LEU A 177 19.18 15.41 -1.93
CA LEU A 177 18.53 14.10 -2.05
C LEU A 177 19.44 13.03 -2.67
N ALA A 178 20.51 13.41 -3.37
CA ALA A 178 21.47 12.47 -3.94
C ALA A 178 22.28 11.77 -2.84
N MET A 179 22.45 10.44 -2.94
CA MET A 179 23.36 9.65 -2.12
C MET A 179 24.11 8.68 -3.04
N ALA A 180 25.32 8.31 -2.65
CA ALA A 180 26.05 7.24 -3.32
C ALA A 180 25.66 5.90 -2.68
N TYR A 181 25.42 4.85 -3.46
CA TYR A 181 25.23 3.51 -2.93
C TYR A 181 26.23 2.52 -3.52
N TRP A 182 26.66 1.55 -2.70
CA TRP A 182 27.54 0.46 -3.08
C TRP A 182 26.75 -0.67 -3.72
N GLU A 183 26.91 -0.89 -5.02
CA GLU A 183 26.15 -1.91 -5.70
C GLU A 183 26.92 -3.24 -5.77
N ASP A 184 26.46 -4.24 -4.98
CA ASP A 184 27.11 -5.56 -4.87
C ASP A 184 27.19 -6.31 -6.22
N SER A 185 26.22 -6.10 -7.13
CA SER A 185 26.18 -6.71 -8.47
C SER A 185 27.20 -6.13 -9.45
N LEU A 186 27.58 -4.86 -9.27
CA LEU A 186 28.49 -4.14 -10.17
C LEU A 186 29.88 -3.88 -9.57
N GLY A 187 30.05 -4.09 -8.26
CA GLY A 187 31.31 -3.85 -7.56
C GLY A 187 31.77 -2.39 -7.58
N ARG A 188 30.84 -1.43 -7.79
CA ARG A 188 31.15 0.00 -7.89
C ARG A 188 30.17 0.84 -7.09
N VAL A 189 30.63 2.04 -6.70
CA VAL A 189 29.77 3.08 -6.12
C VAL A 189 28.97 3.73 -7.25
N VAL A 190 27.64 3.60 -7.20
CA VAL A 190 26.73 4.30 -8.12
C VAL A 190 26.20 5.55 -7.42
N ASN A 191 26.56 6.71 -7.96
CA ASN A 191 26.01 8.00 -7.54
C ASN A 191 24.68 8.21 -8.24
N TYR A 192 23.58 8.16 -7.50
CA TYR A 192 22.27 8.49 -8.08
C TYR A 192 21.99 9.98 -7.90
N GLN A 193 21.46 10.59 -8.96
CA GLN A 193 20.96 11.96 -8.93
C GLN A 193 19.45 11.95 -9.13
N VAL A 194 18.76 12.83 -8.40
CA VAL A 194 17.31 13.02 -8.50
C VAL A 194 17.06 14.28 -9.32
N LYS A 195 16.05 14.26 -10.18
CA LYS A 195 15.61 15.43 -10.96
C LYS A 195 14.15 15.73 -10.66
N ASN A 196 13.73 17.00 -10.81
CA ASN A 196 12.34 17.42 -10.71
C ASN A 196 11.65 17.03 -9.39
N ALA A 197 12.31 17.26 -8.24
CA ALA A 197 11.73 16.92 -6.94
C ALA A 197 10.34 17.55 -6.72
N HIS A 198 10.12 18.78 -7.22
CA HIS A 198 8.84 19.48 -7.16
C HIS A 198 7.69 18.74 -7.88
N ILE A 199 7.94 18.17 -9.06
CA ILE A 199 6.95 17.36 -9.79
C ILE A 199 6.67 16.08 -9.01
N ALA A 200 7.70 15.46 -8.44
CA ALA A 200 7.55 14.27 -7.61
C ALA A 200 6.65 14.55 -6.40
N ALA A 201 6.83 15.67 -5.70
CA ALA A 201 5.97 16.06 -4.59
C ALA A 201 4.50 16.24 -5.00
N ILE A 202 4.23 16.90 -6.14
CA ILE A 202 2.87 17.07 -6.67
C ILE A 202 2.25 15.71 -7.02
N LEU A 203 3.02 14.82 -7.65
CA LEU A 203 2.57 13.47 -7.97
C LEU A 203 2.28 12.65 -6.71
N PHE A 204 3.13 12.72 -5.68
CA PHE A 204 2.88 12.05 -4.41
C PHE A 204 1.61 12.57 -3.72
N CYS A 205 1.36 13.89 -3.78
CA CYS A 205 0.11 14.47 -3.31
C CYS A 205 -1.10 13.95 -4.12
N GLY A 206 -0.98 13.88 -5.44
CA GLY A 206 -2.05 13.42 -6.33
C GLY A 206 -2.38 11.93 -6.17
N VAL A 207 -1.40 11.09 -5.84
CA VAL A 207 -1.63 9.67 -5.53
C VAL A 207 -2.18 9.48 -4.11
N GLY A 208 -1.84 10.37 -3.18
CA GLY A 208 -2.37 10.34 -1.82
C GLY A 208 -3.85 10.75 -1.75
N LEU A 209 -4.26 11.77 -2.51
CA LEU A 209 -5.62 12.32 -2.50
C LEU A 209 -6.67 11.34 -3.07
#